data_AF-A0A9E5EKH7-F1
#
_entry.id   AF-A0A9E5EKH7-F1
#
_cell.length_a   1.000
_cell.length_b   1.000
_cell.length_c   1.000
_cell.angle_alpha   90.00
_cell.angle_beta   90.00
_cell.angle_gamma   90.00
#
_symmetry.space_group_name_H-M   'P 1'
#
loop_
_entity.id
_entity.type
_entity.pdbx_description
1 polymer ?
#
loop_
_entity_poly.entity_id
_entity_poly.type
_entity_poly.pdbx_seq_one_letter_code
_entity_poly.pdbx_strand_id
1 'polypeptide(L)'
;MVFAKTPEAKESLQRTWDQFEKKYEAVIEGQLPKDLHTIESDLDESNPFKVFIRPASTLTRHAITHVRTLKKSRHRSLVELTLETGRRHQIRVQLSSLGCPIVGDEKYGAKSNPAKRLGLHACFLRLIHPVTQQELRFTCPLPKSLARLVSDS
;
A
#
# COMPACT_ATOMS: atom_id res chain seq x y z
N MET A 1 -11.80 2.28 -4.69
CA MET A 1 -12.45 2.74 -3.45
C MET A 1 -13.82 2.10 -3.35
N VAL A 2 -14.34 1.88 -2.14
CA VAL A 2 -15.70 1.35 -1.91
C VAL A 2 -16.47 2.38 -1.10
N PHE A 3 -17.70 2.68 -1.52
CA PHE A 3 -18.62 3.58 -0.81
C PHE A 3 -19.89 2.82 -0.47
N ALA A 4 -20.26 2.83 0.81
CA ALA A 4 -21.55 2.31 1.26
C ALA A 4 -22.64 3.35 0.97
N LYS A 5 -23.78 2.88 0.46
CA LYS A 5 -24.97 3.73 0.21
C LYS A 5 -25.99 3.70 1.36
N THR A 6 -25.82 2.79 2.32
CA THR A 6 -26.68 2.70 3.51
C THR A 6 -25.84 2.54 4.78
N PRO A 7 -26.37 2.92 5.96
CA PRO A 7 -25.69 2.74 7.24
C PRO A 7 -25.33 1.28 7.56
N GLU A 8 -26.22 0.34 7.23
CA GLU A 8 -26.05 -1.09 7.51
C GLU A 8 -24.90 -1.66 6.67
N ALA A 9 -24.84 -1.28 5.38
CA ALA A 9 -23.74 -1.63 4.51
C ALA A 9 -22.42 -1.04 5.02
N LYS A 10 -22.43 0.21 5.52
CA LYS A 10 -21.24 0.85 6.10
C LYS A 10 -20.71 0.06 7.28
N GLU A 11 -21.55 -0.27 8.26
CA GLU A 11 -21.14 -1.01 9.45
C GLU A 11 -20.60 -2.40 9.11
N SER A 12 -21.30 -3.12 8.22
CA SER A 12 -20.89 -4.46 7.80
C SER A 12 -19.53 -4.45 7.09
N LEU A 13 -19.32 -3.52 6.16
CA LEU A 13 -18.04 -3.36 5.46
C LEU A 13 -16.91 -2.93 6.40
N GLN A 14 -17.21 -2.10 7.42
CA GLN A 14 -16.21 -1.71 8.43
C GLN A 14 -15.79 -2.90 9.31
N ARG A 15 -16.75 -3.72 9.76
CA ARG A 15 -16.46 -4.93 10.57
C ARG A 15 -15.64 -5.97 9.82
N THR A 16 -15.86 -6.10 8.51
CA THR A 16 -15.20 -7.11 7.67
C THR A 16 -13.99 -6.58 6.90
N TRP A 17 -13.59 -5.32 7.13
CA TRP A 17 -12.54 -4.64 6.35
C TRP A 17 -11.20 -5.38 6.35
N ASP A 18 -10.86 -6.03 7.45
CA ASP A 18 -9.62 -6.80 7.60
C ASP A 18 -9.65 -8.11 6.80
N GLN A 19 -10.84 -8.60 6.41
CA GLN A 19 -11.00 -9.79 5.56
C GLN A 19 -10.87 -9.48 4.07
N PHE A 20 -10.78 -8.19 3.71
CA PHE A 20 -10.69 -7.79 2.30
C PHE A 20 -9.29 -8.06 1.77
N GLU A 21 -9.20 -8.70 0.62
CA GLU A 21 -7.94 -8.81 -0.09
C GLU A 21 -7.70 -7.50 -0.84
N LYS A 22 -6.62 -6.81 -0.48
CA LYS A 22 -6.25 -5.51 -1.04
C LYS A 22 -4.85 -5.62 -1.61
N LYS A 23 -4.72 -5.43 -2.93
CA LYS A 23 -3.39 -5.35 -3.58
C LYS A 23 -3.15 -3.95 -4.12
N TYR A 24 -1.90 -3.55 -4.00
CA TYR A 24 -1.41 -2.27 -4.44
C TYR A 24 -0.21 -2.49 -5.34
N GLU A 25 -0.03 -1.60 -6.30
CA GLU A 25 1.20 -1.45 -7.04
C GLU A 25 1.86 -0.14 -6.62
N ALA A 26 3.16 -0.19 -6.34
CA ALA A 26 3.95 0.98 -6.01
C ALA A 26 5.18 1.10 -6.90
N VAL A 27 5.45 2.31 -7.37
CA VAL A 27 6.74 2.67 -7.94
C VAL A 27 7.62 3.22 -6.82
N ILE A 28 8.68 2.51 -6.48
CA ILE A 28 9.64 2.87 -5.44
C ILE A 28 10.93 3.41 -6.03
N GLU A 29 11.61 4.28 -5.29
CA GLU A 29 12.99 4.67 -5.57
C GLU A 29 13.94 3.53 -5.14
N GLY A 30 14.90 3.18 -6.00
CA GLY A 30 15.83 2.09 -5.73
C GLY A 30 15.26 0.69 -5.98
N GLN A 31 15.81 -0.28 -5.26
CA GLN A 31 15.50 -1.71 -5.40
C GLN A 31 15.47 -2.36 -4.03
N LEU A 32 14.45 -3.19 -3.78
CA LEU A 32 14.39 -4.02 -2.59
C LEU A 32 15.37 -5.21 -2.68
N PRO A 33 15.80 -5.76 -1.53
CA PRO A 33 16.52 -7.03 -1.48
C PRO A 33 15.76 -8.13 -2.22
N LYS A 34 16.47 -9.05 -2.88
CA LYS A 34 15.86 -10.07 -3.76
C LYS A 34 14.99 -11.08 -2.99
N ASP A 35 15.36 -11.34 -1.76
CA ASP A 35 14.80 -12.30 -0.80
C ASP A 35 13.76 -11.66 0.14
N LEU A 36 13.48 -10.36 -0.01
CA LEU A 36 12.47 -9.70 0.78
C LEU A 36 11.07 -10.02 0.23
N HIS A 37 10.31 -10.78 1.01
CA HIS A 37 8.94 -11.18 0.68
C HIS A 37 7.89 -10.58 1.62
N THR A 38 8.28 -10.26 2.86
CA THR A 38 7.39 -9.70 3.88
C THR A 38 8.11 -8.56 4.60
N ILE A 39 7.38 -7.50 4.90
CA ILE A 39 7.82 -6.36 5.69
C ILE A 39 6.96 -6.31 6.94
N GLU A 40 7.60 -6.48 8.09
CA GLU A 40 6.96 -6.43 9.41
C GLU A 40 7.52 -5.25 10.20
N SER A 41 6.63 -4.49 10.84
CA SER A 41 7.00 -3.36 11.67
C SER A 41 5.86 -2.95 12.60
N ASP A 42 6.19 -2.40 13.76
CA ASP A 42 5.21 -1.78 14.65
C ASP A 42 5.07 -0.28 14.35
N LEU A 43 3.84 0.17 14.13
CA LEU A 43 3.51 1.52 13.67
C LEU A 43 2.87 2.36 14.77
N ASP A 44 3.48 3.51 15.08
CA ASP A 44 2.91 4.54 15.92
C ASP A 44 2.06 5.50 15.07
N GLU A 45 0.75 5.46 15.29
CA GLU A 45 -0.25 6.28 14.60
C GLU A 45 -0.73 7.48 15.43
N SER A 46 -0.14 7.75 16.59
CA SER A 46 -0.56 8.83 17.50
C SER A 46 -0.49 10.22 16.87
N ASN A 47 0.50 10.46 16.00
CA ASN A 47 0.63 11.72 15.28
C ASN A 47 -0.34 11.75 14.07
N PRO A 48 -1.29 12.69 14.01
CA PRO A 48 -2.32 12.71 12.96
C PRO A 48 -1.78 12.94 11.54
N PHE A 49 -0.59 13.54 11.40
CA PHE A 49 -0.02 13.92 10.11
C PHE A 49 0.94 12.88 9.54
N LYS A 50 1.67 12.16 10.40
CA LYS A 50 2.72 11.21 10.00
C LYS A 50 2.71 9.98 10.91
N VAL A 51 2.90 8.82 10.30
CA VAL A 51 3.07 7.54 10.99
C VAL A 51 4.55 7.22 11.08
N PHE A 52 4.98 6.67 12.21
CA PHE A 52 6.36 6.32 12.47
C PHE A 52 6.50 4.84 12.76
N ILE A 53 7.62 4.24 12.35
CA ILE A 53 8.02 2.92 12.85
C ILE A 53 8.70 3.11 14.20
N ARG A 54 8.23 2.38 15.21
CA ARG A 54 8.72 2.41 16.59
C ARG A 54 8.78 0.98 17.14
N PRO A 55 9.59 0.71 18.18
CA PRO A 55 9.51 -0.57 18.88
C PRO A 55 8.11 -0.85 19.41
N ALA A 56 7.75 -2.14 19.48
CA ALA A 56 6.47 -2.60 19.97
C ALA A 56 6.16 -2.03 21.36
N SER A 57 4.98 -1.42 21.50
CA SER A 57 4.45 -0.87 22.73
C SER A 57 2.92 -0.79 22.68
N THR A 58 2.30 -0.36 23.78
CA THR A 58 0.85 -0.10 23.84
C THR A 58 0.38 1.00 22.89
N LEU A 59 1.29 1.84 22.38
CA LEU A 59 1.00 2.93 21.45
C LEU A 59 1.15 2.52 19.97
N THR A 60 1.76 1.37 19.70
CA THR A 60 2.03 0.91 18.34
C THR A 60 1.07 -0.19 17.91
N ARG A 61 0.83 -0.29 16.61
CA ARG A 61 0.07 -1.40 16.01
C ARG A 61 0.95 -2.19 15.08
N HIS A 62 0.95 -3.51 15.26
CA HIS A 62 1.65 -4.43 14.38
C HIS A 62 1.11 -4.31 12.94
N ALA A 63 2.04 -4.33 11.99
CA ALA A 63 1.75 -4.14 10.58
C ALA A 63 2.57 -5.09 9.70
N ILE A 64 1.88 -5.86 8.86
CA ILE A 64 2.45 -6.85 7.95
C ILE A 64 2.04 -6.53 6.51
N THR A 65 3.04 -6.43 5.64
CA THR A 65 2.87 -6.24 4.19
C THR A 65 3.69 -7.27 3.44
N HIS A 66 3.06 -8.07 2.58
CA HIS A 66 3.77 -8.92 1.64
C HIS A 66 4.13 -8.13 0.39
N VAL A 67 5.33 -8.37 -0.14
CA VAL A 67 5.86 -7.63 -1.29
C VAL A 67 6.41 -8.58 -2.35
N ARG A 68 6.14 -8.25 -3.61
CA ARG A 68 6.68 -8.94 -4.78
C ARG A 68 7.20 -7.92 -5.77
N THR A 69 8.46 -8.04 -6.19
CA THR A 69 8.98 -7.16 -7.24
C THR A 69 8.48 -7.61 -8.61
N LEU A 70 7.78 -6.73 -9.33
CA LEU A 70 7.24 -7.01 -10.67
C LEU A 70 8.21 -6.59 -11.77
N LYS A 71 8.85 -5.42 -11.62
CA LYS A 71 9.80 -4.89 -12.59
C LYS A 71 10.89 -4.08 -11.90
N LYS A 72 12.12 -4.16 -12.40
CA LYS A 72 13.25 -3.34 -11.97
C LYS A 72 13.72 -2.45 -13.13
N SER A 73 14.14 -1.25 -12.79
CA SER A 73 14.87 -0.31 -13.66
C SER A 73 16.09 0.21 -12.89
N ARG A 74 16.92 1.05 -13.53
CA ARG A 74 18.19 1.54 -12.96
C ARG A 74 18.02 2.26 -11.63
N HIS A 75 16.96 3.05 -11.48
CA HIS A 75 16.73 3.90 -10.31
C HIS A 75 15.38 3.66 -9.61
N ARG A 76 14.54 2.78 -10.15
CA ARG A 76 13.18 2.54 -9.66
C ARG A 76 12.79 1.08 -9.80
N SER A 77 11.83 0.67 -9.00
CA SER A 77 11.20 -0.65 -9.12
C SER A 77 9.69 -0.52 -9.04
N LEU A 78 8.99 -1.38 -9.79
CA LEU A 78 7.56 -1.62 -9.62
C LEU A 78 7.40 -2.83 -8.71
N VAL A 79 6.69 -2.64 -7.61
CA VAL A 79 6.41 -3.70 -6.63
C VAL A 79 4.90 -3.84 -6.45
N GLU A 80 4.44 -5.08 -6.32
CA GLU A 80 3.11 -5.42 -5.84
C GLU A 80 3.16 -5.60 -4.32
N LEU A 81 2.18 -5.07 -3.63
CA LEU A 81 2.05 -5.17 -2.18
C LEU A 81 0.68 -5.74 -1.83
N THR A 82 0.66 -6.75 -0.98
CA THR A 82 -0.57 -7.31 -0.39
C THR A 82 -0.59 -7.00 1.09
N LEU A 83 -1.65 -6.35 1.54
CA LEU A 83 -1.82 -5.99 2.94
C LEU A 83 -2.48 -7.13 3.71
N GLU A 84 -1.76 -7.69 4.69
CA GLU A 84 -2.37 -8.53 5.72
C GLU A 84 -3.05 -7.64 6.78
N THR A 85 -2.40 -6.54 7.16
CA THR A 85 -2.98 -5.51 8.03
C THR A 85 -3.25 -4.21 7.30
N GLY A 86 -4.26 -3.45 7.72
CA GLY A 86 -4.64 -2.17 7.10
C GLY A 86 -4.35 -0.91 7.94
N ARG A 87 -3.09 -0.63 8.29
CA ARG A 87 -2.72 0.54 9.11
C ARG A 87 -2.55 1.82 8.29
N ARG A 88 -2.72 2.99 8.93
CA ARG A 88 -2.57 4.29 8.26
C ARG A 88 -1.14 4.44 7.72
N HIS A 89 -1.02 4.83 6.45
CA HIS A 89 0.26 5.00 5.75
C HIS A 89 1.24 3.80 5.82
N GLN A 90 0.75 2.59 6.12
CA GLN A 90 1.58 1.39 6.32
C GLN A 90 2.63 1.19 5.23
N ILE A 91 2.18 1.06 3.97
CA ILE A 91 3.05 0.85 2.80
C ILE A 91 4.09 1.98 2.68
N ARG A 92 3.67 3.22 2.93
CA ARG A 92 4.50 4.42 2.74
C ARG A 92 5.66 4.46 3.72
N VAL A 93 5.39 4.23 5.01
CA VAL A 93 6.41 4.27 6.05
C VAL A 93 7.34 3.05 5.99
N GLN A 94 6.81 1.87 5.69
CA GLN A 94 7.59 0.62 5.58
C GLN A 94 8.57 0.64 4.42
N LEU A 95 8.13 1.08 3.22
CA LEU A 95 9.04 1.18 2.08
C LEU A 95 10.11 2.27 2.30
N SER A 96 9.73 3.37 2.94
CA SER A 96 10.66 4.44 3.34
C SER A 96 11.72 3.96 4.33
N SER A 97 11.37 3.16 5.35
CA SER A 97 12.34 2.65 6.33
C SER A 97 13.34 1.67 5.74
N LEU A 98 13.01 1.04 4.61
CA LEU A 98 13.93 0.21 3.82
C LEU A 98 14.80 1.02 2.86
N GLY A 99 14.76 2.36 2.94
CA GLY A 99 15.49 3.25 2.04
C GLY A 99 14.94 3.32 0.62
N CYS A 100 13.75 2.75 0.38
CA CYS A 100 13.11 2.67 -0.93
C CYS A 100 11.75 3.39 -0.93
N PRO A 101 11.70 4.71 -0.69
CA PRO A 101 10.44 5.44 -0.59
C PRO A 101 9.64 5.37 -1.90
N ILE A 102 8.31 5.50 -1.78
CA ILE A 102 7.42 5.56 -2.95
C ILE A 102 7.67 6.87 -3.70
N VAL A 103 7.83 6.81 -5.02
CA VAL A 103 8.00 7.99 -5.87
C VAL A 103 6.86 8.98 -5.64
N GLY A 104 7.18 10.27 -5.49
CA GLY A 104 6.23 11.33 -5.21
C GLY A 104 5.76 11.41 -3.75
N ASP A 105 6.31 10.59 -2.84
CA ASP A 105 6.00 10.63 -1.41
C ASP A 105 6.99 11.49 -0.60
N GLU A 106 6.90 12.81 -0.75
CA GLU A 106 7.79 13.76 -0.04
C GLU A 106 7.72 13.59 1.48
N LYS A 107 6.54 13.27 2.04
CA LYS A 107 6.34 13.06 3.49
C LYS A 107 7.23 11.94 4.05
N TYR A 108 7.50 10.93 3.23
CA TYR A 108 8.28 9.75 3.57
C TYR A 108 9.61 9.69 2.82
N GLY A 109 10.11 10.84 2.34
CA GLY A 109 11.50 10.98 1.90
C GLY A 109 11.77 10.65 0.43
N ALA A 110 10.74 10.58 -0.41
CA ALA A 110 10.95 10.49 -1.86
C ALA A 110 11.68 11.72 -2.38
N LYS A 111 12.68 11.52 -3.25
CA LYS A 111 13.49 12.61 -3.82
C LYS A 111 12.96 13.10 -5.16
N SER A 112 12.11 12.31 -5.82
CA SER A 112 11.57 12.62 -7.14
C SER A 112 10.05 12.49 -7.19
N ASN A 113 9.42 13.34 -8.01
CA ASN A 113 7.98 13.30 -8.28
C ASN A 113 7.65 13.48 -9.77
N PRO A 114 8.21 12.65 -10.67
CA PRO A 114 8.01 12.76 -12.12
C PRO A 114 6.55 12.57 -12.56
N ALA A 115 5.76 11.81 -11.81
CA ALA A 115 4.34 11.59 -12.11
C ALA A 115 3.43 12.68 -11.52
N LYS A 116 3.97 13.64 -10.75
CA LYS A 116 3.23 14.68 -10.02
C LYS A 116 2.09 14.12 -9.15
N ARG A 117 2.30 12.92 -8.60
CA ARG A 117 1.37 12.20 -7.74
C ARG A 117 2.12 11.15 -6.93
N LEU A 118 1.47 10.65 -5.88
CA LEU A 118 1.93 9.46 -5.18
C LEU A 118 1.95 8.27 -6.14
N GLY A 119 3.11 7.62 -6.24
CA GLY A 119 3.35 6.40 -7.01
C GLY A 119 2.77 5.14 -6.38
N LEU A 120 1.66 5.24 -5.66
CA LEU A 120 0.94 4.14 -5.04
C LEU A 120 -0.45 4.04 -5.67
N HIS A 121 -0.82 2.83 -6.10
CA HIS A 121 -2.05 2.57 -6.83
C HIS A 121 -2.75 1.33 -6.27
N ALA A 122 -4.03 1.45 -5.91
CA ALA A 122 -4.84 0.30 -5.51
C ALA A 122 -5.31 -0.43 -6.77
N CYS A 123 -4.67 -1.56 -7.08
CA CYS A 123 -4.89 -2.30 -8.34
C CYS A 123 -5.93 -3.41 -8.22
N PHE A 124 -6.16 -3.93 -7.01
CA PHE A 124 -7.10 -5.03 -6.78
C PHE A 124 -7.83 -4.89 -5.46
N LEU A 125 -9.11 -5.26 -5.47
CA LEU A 125 -9.92 -5.39 -4.27
C LEU A 125 -10.86 -6.59 -4.41
N ARG A 126 -10.86 -7.46 -3.41
CA ARG A 126 -11.86 -8.53 -3.24
C ARG A 126 -12.56 -8.37 -1.90
N LEU A 127 -13.89 -8.47 -1.92
CA LEU A 127 -14.73 -8.38 -0.73
C LEU A 127 -16.01 -9.21 -0.89
N ILE A 128 -16.64 -9.57 0.23
CA ILE A 128 -17.97 -10.19 0.24
C ILE A 128 -19.02 -9.10 0.32
N HIS A 129 -19.98 -9.10 -0.60
CA HIS A 129 -21.06 -8.13 -0.61
C HIS A 129 -21.89 -8.26 0.69
N PRO A 130 -22.09 -7.18 1.48
CA PRO A 130 -22.64 -7.28 2.83
C PRO A 130 -24.08 -7.82 2.87
N VAL A 131 -24.88 -7.53 1.84
CA VAL A 131 -26.27 -8.01 1.71
C VAL A 131 -26.35 -9.35 0.97
N THR A 132 -25.90 -9.42 -0.28
CA THR A 132 -26.06 -10.62 -1.12
C THR A 132 -25.11 -11.76 -0.78
N GLN A 133 -24.10 -11.53 0.06
CA GLN A 133 -23.03 -12.50 0.39
C GLN A 133 -22.24 -12.99 -0.83
N GLN A 134 -22.40 -12.35 -1.98
CA GLN A 134 -21.66 -12.67 -3.19
C GLN A 134 -20.25 -12.12 -3.13
N GLU A 135 -19.30 -12.88 -3.64
CA GLU A 135 -17.94 -12.41 -3.80
C GLU A 135 -17.84 -11.38 -4.93
N LEU A 136 -17.28 -10.21 -4.62
CA LEU A 136 -17.00 -9.15 -5.59
C LEU A 136 -15.50 -8.99 -5.78
N ARG A 137 -15.08 -8.86 -7.04
CA ARG A 137 -13.69 -8.59 -7.44
C ARG A 137 -13.63 -7.36 -8.31
N PHE A 138 -12.74 -6.44 -7.97
CA PHE A 138 -12.49 -5.22 -8.71
C PHE A 138 -11.01 -5.14 -9.07
N THR A 139 -10.73 -4.80 -10.33
CA THR A 139 -9.37 -4.56 -10.81
C THR A 139 -9.27 -3.16 -11.39
N CYS A 140 -8.11 -2.53 -11.25
CA CYS A 140 -7.84 -1.22 -11.81
C CYS A 140 -6.42 -1.19 -12.35
N PRO A 141 -6.22 -1.08 -13.68
CA PRO A 141 -4.89 -1.18 -14.28
C PRO A 141 -3.97 -0.05 -13.81
N LEU A 142 -2.66 -0.33 -13.78
CA LEU A 142 -1.65 0.67 -13.43
C LEU A 142 -1.78 1.90 -14.35
N PRO A 143 -1.89 3.13 -13.80
CA PRO A 143 -1.96 4.34 -14.61
C PRO A 143 -0.73 4.48 -15.51
N LYS A 144 -0.94 4.90 -16.76
CA LYS A 144 0.14 5.10 -17.75
C LYS A 144 1.27 6.00 -17.23
N SER A 145 0.94 7.01 -16.41
CA SER A 145 1.92 7.90 -15.80
C SER A 145 2.90 7.19 -14.86
N LEU A 146 2.46 6.12 -14.17
CA LEU A 146 3.32 5.30 -13.31
C LEU A 146 4.03 4.21 -14.12
N ALA A 147 3.33 3.57 -15.06
CA ALA A 147 3.91 2.54 -15.92
C ALA A 147 5.15 3.05 -16.66
N ARG A 148 5.09 4.28 -17.22
CA ARG A 148 6.21 4.91 -17.92
C ARG A 148 7.47 5.05 -17.06
N LEU A 149 7.34 5.22 -15.74
CA LEU A 149 8.48 5.40 -14.84
C LEU A 149 9.37 4.16 -14.72
N VAL A 150 8.86 3.00 -15.11
CA VAL A 150 9.54 1.71 -15.08
C VAL A 150 9.64 1.08 -16.47
N SER A 151 9.21 1.78 -17.53
CA SER A 151 9.25 1.31 -18.91
C SER A 151 10.66 1.38 -19.50
N ASP A 152 11.45 2.38 -19.12
CA ASP A 152 12.76 2.65 -19.71
C ASP A 152 13.81 1.71 -19.09
N SER A 153 14.24 0.74 -19.90
CA SER A 153 15.41 -0.12 -19.70
C SER A 153 16.21 -0.10 -20.99
#